data_AF-A0ABD0SWL5-F1
#
_entry.id   AF-A0ABD0SWL5-F1
#
_cell.length_a   1.000
_cell.length_b   1.000
_cell.length_c   1.000
_cell.angle_alpha   90.00
_cell.angle_beta   90.00
_cell.angle_gamma   90.00
#
_symmetry.space_group_name_H-M   'P 1'
#
loop_
_entity.id
_entity.type
_entity.pdbx_description
1 polymer ?
#
loop_
_entity_poly.entity_id
_entity_poly.type
_entity_poly.pdbx_seq_one_letter_code
_entity_poly.pdbx_strand_id
1 'polypeptide(L)'
;MGFLCLIPVIDGTATALHNAYTKYFEEKNIPFKENMVGFGADGTNQYIPHLFLMKFICHSFHRCASYACKTLPRGNSPKRIGDYKEFQCFVNVKPHKLLHRSQTRWLSLLLVLKRLLEQLPALKLYFQNTVLSDRLLAAQSILDKCLEPTTELYLEFLNFMLPYFNDLNKDMQFESPKLY
;
A
#
# COMPACT_ATOMS: atom_id res chain seq x y z
N MET A 1 -10.54 16.09 16.70
CA MET A 1 -10.64 16.99 15.53
C MET A 1 -12.06 16.91 14.99
N GLY A 2 -12.56 17.94 14.32
CA GLY A 2 -13.96 17.97 13.85
C GLY A 2 -14.07 17.33 12.47
N PHE A 3 -14.73 16.17 12.37
CA PHE A 3 -15.21 15.68 11.09
C PHE A 3 -16.39 16.55 10.62
N LEU A 4 -16.32 17.10 9.41
CA LEU A 4 -17.36 17.99 8.88
C LEU A 4 -18.47 17.24 8.16
N CYS A 5 -18.15 16.53 7.07
CA CYS A 5 -19.12 15.77 6.28
C CYS A 5 -18.44 14.86 5.24
N LEU A 6 -19.24 14.02 4.58
CA LEU A 6 -18.91 13.39 3.30
C LEU A 6 -19.80 13.99 2.21
N ILE A 7 -19.19 14.49 1.15
CA ILE A 7 -19.90 15.08 0.01
C ILE A 7 -19.88 14.07 -1.15
N PRO A 8 -21.05 13.59 -1.62
CA PRO A 8 -21.10 12.74 -2.80
C PRO A 8 -20.69 13.55 -4.04
N VAL A 9 -19.82 12.99 -4.86
CA VAL A 9 -19.33 13.61 -6.10
C VAL A 9 -19.69 12.74 -7.30
N ILE A 10 -20.02 13.39 -8.41
CA ILE A 10 -20.47 12.72 -9.64
C ILE A 10 -19.28 12.04 -10.33
N ASP A 11 -18.12 12.70 -10.32
CA ASP A 11 -16.85 12.18 -10.83
C ASP A 11 -15.66 12.80 -10.07
N GLY A 12 -14.45 12.29 -10.35
CA GLY A 12 -13.21 12.71 -9.71
C GLY A 12 -12.46 13.83 -10.43
N THR A 13 -13.10 14.58 -11.34
CA THR A 13 -12.44 15.71 -12.02
C THR A 13 -12.20 16.88 -11.07
N ALA A 14 -11.16 17.69 -11.35
CA ALA A 14 -10.85 18.86 -10.53
C ALA A 14 -12.04 19.83 -10.44
N THR A 15 -12.79 20.01 -11.54
CA THR A 15 -13.97 20.87 -11.60
C THR A 15 -15.12 20.31 -10.75
N ALA A 16 -15.40 19.01 -10.85
CA ALA A 16 -16.47 18.38 -10.06
C ALA A 16 -16.17 18.48 -8.55
N LEU A 17 -14.93 18.20 -8.15
CA LEU A 17 -14.49 18.35 -6.76
C LEU A 17 -14.61 19.81 -6.28
N HIS A 18 -14.11 20.77 -7.08
CA HIS A 18 -14.18 22.20 -6.76
C HIS A 18 -15.62 22.68 -6.54
N ASN A 19 -16.51 22.31 -7.47
CA ASN A 19 -17.91 22.70 -7.40
C ASN A 19 -18.62 22.06 -6.21
N ALA A 20 -18.31 20.79 -5.90
CA ALA A 20 -18.94 20.07 -4.80
C ALA A 20 -18.65 20.71 -3.44
N TYR A 21 -17.39 21.00 -3.11
CA TYR A 21 -17.09 21.62 -1.82
C TYR A 21 -17.49 23.09 -1.77
N THR A 22 -17.39 23.83 -2.88
CA THR A 22 -17.79 25.25 -2.93
C THR A 22 -19.28 25.40 -2.68
N LYS A 23 -20.09 24.57 -3.36
CA LYS A 23 -21.53 24.52 -3.14
C LYS A 23 -21.87 24.20 -1.68
N TYR A 24 -21.19 23.23 -1.09
CA TYR A 24 -21.41 22.88 0.32
C TYR A 24 -21.08 24.04 1.27
N PHE A 25 -19.95 24.72 1.06
CA PHE A 25 -19.58 25.87 1.89
C PHE A 25 -20.57 27.03 1.75
N GLU A 26 -21.01 27.33 0.53
CA GLU A 26 -22.01 28.38 0.27
C GLU A 26 -23.37 28.03 0.90
N GLU A 27 -23.85 26.78 0.75
CA GLU A 27 -25.10 26.32 1.40
C GLU A 27 -25.06 26.36 2.93
N LYS A 28 -23.87 26.17 3.51
CA LYS A 28 -23.66 26.22 4.97
C LYS A 28 -23.28 27.61 5.47
N ASN A 29 -23.26 28.62 4.61
CA ASN A 29 -22.80 29.98 4.94
C ASN A 29 -21.40 29.98 5.59
N ILE A 30 -20.50 29.11 5.12
CA ILE A 30 -19.11 29.04 5.57
C ILE A 30 -18.29 30.05 4.73
N PRO A 31 -17.70 31.09 5.34
CA PRO A 31 -16.94 32.14 4.65
C PRO A 31 -15.54 31.65 4.22
N PHE A 32 -15.49 30.64 3.34
CA PHE A 32 -14.25 29.98 2.95
C PHE A 32 -13.36 30.83 2.02
N LYS A 33 -13.90 31.86 1.36
CA LYS A 33 -13.13 32.73 0.46
C LYS A 33 -12.22 33.67 1.25
N GLU A 34 -12.68 34.09 2.43
CA GLU A 34 -11.97 35.03 3.31
C GLU A 34 -11.19 34.32 4.41
N ASN A 35 -11.74 33.23 4.96
CA ASN A 35 -11.20 32.61 6.19
C ASN A 35 -10.39 31.32 5.93
N MET A 36 -10.42 30.76 4.71
CA MET A 36 -9.66 29.55 4.43
C MET A 36 -8.19 29.89 4.21
N VAL A 37 -7.36 29.55 5.20
CA VAL A 37 -5.91 29.84 5.19
C VAL A 37 -5.05 28.72 4.62
N GLY A 38 -5.57 27.48 4.57
CA GLY A 38 -4.86 26.34 3.99
C GLY A 38 -5.78 25.20 3.56
N PHE A 39 -5.24 24.36 2.67
CA PHE A 39 -5.92 23.17 2.15
C PHE A 39 -4.96 21.99 2.07
N GLY A 40 -5.41 20.83 2.53
CA GLY A 40 -4.65 19.58 2.53
C GLY A 40 -5.26 18.57 1.57
N ALA A 41 -4.46 18.03 0.64
CA ALA A 41 -4.92 17.00 -0.30
C ALA A 41 -3.80 16.06 -0.79
N ASP A 42 -4.19 14.91 -1.33
CA ASP A 42 -3.33 13.82 -1.84
C ASP A 42 -2.67 14.15 -3.19
N GLY A 43 -1.93 15.26 -3.24
CA GLY A 43 -1.07 15.61 -4.37
C GLY A 43 -1.78 16.09 -5.64
N THR A 44 -3.10 16.31 -5.59
CA THR A 44 -3.85 16.95 -6.67
C THR A 44 -3.51 18.45 -6.67
N ASN A 45 -2.92 18.94 -7.76
CA ASN A 45 -2.56 20.35 -7.90
C ASN A 45 -3.81 21.16 -8.27
N GLN A 46 -4.66 21.48 -7.31
CA GLN A 46 -5.61 22.59 -7.47
C GLN A 46 -4.90 23.87 -7.02
N TYR A 47 -4.61 24.74 -7.98
CA TYR A 47 -4.02 26.05 -7.69
C TYR A 47 -5.14 26.99 -7.27
N ILE A 48 -5.19 27.31 -5.97
CA ILE A 48 -6.03 28.37 -5.43
C ILE A 48 -5.09 29.50 -5.01
N PRO A 49 -5.12 30.67 -5.68
CA PRO A 49 -4.31 31.82 -5.30
C PRO A 49 -4.53 32.16 -3.82
N HIS A 50 -3.46 32.52 -3.10
CA HIS A 50 -3.46 32.89 -1.66
C HIS A 50 -3.64 31.76 -0.64
N LEU A 51 -3.89 30.52 -1.07
CA LEU A 51 -4.09 29.40 -0.16
C LEU A 51 -2.79 28.63 0.12
N PHE A 52 -2.50 28.34 1.39
CA PHE A 52 -1.41 27.44 1.72
C PHE A 52 -1.79 25.99 1.39
N LEU A 53 -1.17 25.45 0.33
CA LEU A 53 -1.39 24.06 -0.08
C LEU A 53 -0.44 23.11 0.66
N MET A 54 -0.99 22.27 1.53
CA MET A 54 -0.26 21.18 2.15
C MET A 54 -0.49 19.88 1.37
N LYS A 55 0.56 19.39 0.70
CA LYS A 55 0.50 18.06 0.08
C LYS A 55 0.56 16.99 1.15
N PHE A 56 -0.29 15.97 1.03
CA PHE A 56 -0.32 14.89 2.00
C PHE A 56 0.98 14.06 1.96
N ILE A 57 1.83 14.28 2.96
CA ILE A 57 3.15 13.65 3.07
C ILE A 57 3.04 12.11 3.11
N CYS A 58 2.00 11.59 3.75
CA CYS A 58 1.70 10.16 3.82
C CYS A 58 1.50 9.53 2.44
N HIS A 59 0.93 10.28 1.48
CA HIS A 59 0.81 9.83 0.09
C HIS A 59 2.18 9.70 -0.58
N SER A 60 3.10 10.66 -0.34
CA SER A 60 4.48 10.60 -0.85
C SER A 60 5.24 9.39 -0.31
N PHE A 61 5.14 9.14 1.00
CA PHE A 61 5.73 7.96 1.62
C PHE A 61 5.14 6.65 1.09
N HIS A 62 3.82 6.61 0.91
CA HIS A 62 3.15 5.48 0.27
C HIS A 62 3.71 5.19 -1.12
N ARG A 63 3.92 6.22 -1.95
CA ARG A 63 4.50 6.05 -3.29
C ARG A 63 5.92 5.49 -3.23
N CYS A 64 6.74 5.96 -2.30
CA CYS A 64 8.10 5.46 -2.09
C CYS A 64 8.09 3.96 -1.72
N ALA A 65 7.37 3.59 -0.66
CA ALA A 65 7.25 2.19 -0.22
C ALA A 65 6.65 1.27 -1.30
N SER A 66 5.62 1.75 -2.00
CA SER A 66 4.98 1.01 -3.10
C SER A 66 5.92 0.81 -4.26
N TYR A 67 6.73 1.83 -4.60
CA TYR A 67 7.73 1.74 -5.67
C TYR A 67 8.80 0.72 -5.32
N ALA A 68 9.35 0.76 -4.10
CA ALA A 68 10.29 -0.24 -3.62
C ALA A 68 9.69 -1.64 -3.77
N CYS A 69 8.46 -1.85 -3.31
CA CYS A 69 7.84 -3.16 -3.34
C CYS A 69 7.27 -3.58 -4.72
N LYS A 70 7.44 -2.81 -5.81
CA LYS A 70 6.85 -3.12 -7.13
C LYS A 70 7.19 -4.52 -7.63
N THR A 71 8.42 -4.97 -7.36
CA THR A 71 9.01 -6.23 -7.82
C THR A 71 8.39 -7.49 -7.21
N LEU A 72 7.55 -7.35 -6.17
CA LEU A 72 6.94 -8.50 -5.49
C LEU A 72 5.91 -9.22 -6.40
N PRO A 73 5.94 -10.57 -6.43
CA PRO A 73 5.08 -11.37 -7.29
C PRO A 73 3.58 -11.21 -6.96
N ARG A 74 2.72 -11.47 -7.95
CA ARG A 74 1.25 -11.51 -7.81
C ARG A 74 0.77 -12.91 -8.19
N GLY A 75 -0.11 -13.53 -7.40
CA GLY A 75 -0.66 -14.85 -7.72
C GLY A 75 -2.00 -15.13 -7.06
N ASN A 76 -2.98 -15.58 -7.85
CA ASN A 76 -4.38 -15.85 -7.44
C ASN A 76 -4.96 -17.07 -8.19
N SER A 77 -4.47 -18.28 -7.96
CA SER A 77 -5.13 -19.49 -8.50
C SER A 77 -5.61 -20.40 -7.37
N PRO A 78 -6.92 -20.69 -7.24
CA PRO A 78 -7.47 -21.54 -6.19
C PRO A 78 -6.90 -22.96 -6.17
N LYS A 79 -6.64 -23.56 -7.33
CA LYS A 79 -6.03 -24.90 -7.45
C LYS A 79 -4.65 -24.94 -6.78
N ARG A 80 -3.85 -23.90 -7.01
CA ARG A 80 -2.49 -23.76 -6.48
C ARG A 80 -2.46 -23.57 -4.96
N ILE A 81 -3.55 -23.14 -4.33
CA ILE A 81 -3.63 -22.97 -2.87
C ILE A 81 -3.65 -24.33 -2.15
N GLY A 82 -4.29 -25.34 -2.75
CA GLY A 82 -4.33 -26.70 -2.21
C GLY A 82 -2.93 -27.33 -2.22
N ASP A 83 -2.34 -27.41 -3.41
CA ASP A 83 -1.00 -27.99 -3.63
C ASP A 83 0.06 -27.27 -2.79
N TYR A 84 -0.01 -25.93 -2.70
CA TYR A 84 0.93 -25.13 -1.92
C TYR A 84 0.94 -25.50 -0.42
N LYS A 85 -0.21 -25.90 0.14
CA LYS A 85 -0.33 -26.24 1.57
C LYS A 85 0.58 -27.40 1.97
N GLU A 86 0.76 -28.37 1.08
CA GLU A 86 1.61 -29.53 1.35
C GLU A 86 3.07 -29.12 1.54
N PHE A 87 3.56 -28.19 0.71
CA PHE A 87 4.92 -27.64 0.83
C PHE A 87 5.10 -26.84 2.11
N GLN A 88 4.09 -26.08 2.55
CA GLN A 88 4.11 -25.37 3.84
C GLN A 88 4.29 -26.34 5.00
N CYS A 89 3.49 -27.42 5.03
CA CYS A 89 3.61 -28.46 6.04
C CYS A 89 4.98 -29.16 5.98
N PHE A 90 5.50 -29.44 4.78
CA PHE A 90 6.78 -30.13 4.59
C PHE A 90 7.97 -29.34 5.18
N VAL A 91 7.98 -28.02 5.04
CA VAL A 91 9.03 -27.15 5.63
C VAL A 91 8.70 -26.69 7.06
N ASN A 92 7.66 -27.25 7.67
CA ASN A 92 7.19 -26.88 9.00
C ASN A 92 6.88 -25.37 9.15
N VAL A 93 6.35 -24.75 8.09
CA VAL A 93 5.83 -23.38 8.11
C VAL A 93 4.32 -23.42 8.26
N LYS A 94 3.76 -22.52 9.08
CA LYS A 94 2.32 -22.48 9.31
C LYS A 94 1.56 -22.26 7.98
N PRO A 95 0.54 -23.09 7.68
CA PRO A 95 -0.25 -22.93 6.47
C PRO A 95 -1.00 -21.59 6.43
N HIS A 96 -0.60 -20.74 5.50
CA HIS A 96 -1.18 -19.43 5.29
C HIS A 96 -1.37 -19.13 3.81
N LYS A 97 -2.45 -18.42 3.48
CA LYS A 97 -2.59 -17.80 2.16
C LYS A 97 -1.57 -16.68 2.02
N LEU A 98 -0.96 -16.57 0.84
CA LEU A 98 -0.18 -15.40 0.48
C LEU A 98 -1.10 -14.17 0.47
N LEU A 99 -0.63 -13.08 1.05
CA LEU A 99 -1.39 -11.84 1.12
C LEU A 99 -1.17 -11.04 -0.16
N HIS A 100 -2.26 -10.48 -0.70
CA HIS A 100 -2.17 -9.56 -1.82
C HIS A 100 -1.89 -8.14 -1.33
N ARG A 101 -1.06 -7.41 -2.08
CA ARG A 101 -0.80 -5.98 -1.83
C ARG A 101 -2.08 -5.17 -2.06
N SER A 102 -2.63 -4.55 -1.03
CA SER A 102 -3.68 -3.56 -1.24
C SER A 102 -3.09 -2.33 -1.91
N GLN A 103 -3.70 -1.87 -3.01
CA GLN A 103 -3.28 -0.62 -3.66
C GLN A 103 -3.54 0.60 -2.77
N THR A 104 -4.56 0.55 -1.91
CA THR A 104 -5.04 1.68 -1.11
C THR A 104 -4.70 1.58 0.38
N ARG A 105 -4.36 0.40 0.90
CA ARG A 105 -4.05 0.19 2.32
C ARG A 105 -2.58 -0.14 2.52
N TRP A 106 -1.75 0.88 2.50
CA TRP A 106 -0.29 0.77 2.56
C TRP A 106 0.24 0.13 3.86
N LEU A 107 -0.46 0.27 5.00
CA LEU A 107 -0.16 -0.47 6.24
C LEU A 107 -0.17 -1.99 6.04
N SER A 108 -0.90 -2.49 5.04
CA SER A 108 -0.94 -3.93 4.72
C SER A 108 0.38 -4.44 4.11
N LEU A 109 1.25 -3.56 3.62
CA LEU A 109 2.50 -3.95 2.94
C LEU A 109 3.47 -4.65 3.89
N LEU A 110 3.57 -4.19 5.14
CA LEU A 110 4.38 -4.86 6.16
C LEU A 110 3.87 -6.29 6.42
N LEU A 111 2.55 -6.48 6.47
CA LEU A 111 1.95 -7.80 6.66
C LEU A 111 2.23 -8.71 5.45
N VAL A 112 2.15 -8.17 4.23
CA VAL A 112 2.50 -8.90 3.00
C VAL A 112 3.95 -9.34 3.02
N LEU A 113 4.88 -8.45 3.40
CA LEU A 113 6.31 -8.79 3.48
C LEU A 113 6.60 -9.83 4.55
N LYS A 114 6.05 -9.66 5.76
CA LYS A 114 6.18 -10.66 6.83
C LYS A 114 5.67 -12.02 6.39
N ARG A 115 4.53 -12.05 5.67
CA ARG A 115 4.01 -13.29 5.08
C ARG A 115 4.97 -13.85 4.04
N LEU A 116 5.54 -13.03 3.15
CA LEU A 116 6.47 -13.52 2.13
C LEU A 116 7.75 -14.11 2.74
N LEU A 117 8.33 -13.45 3.74
CA LEU A 117 9.52 -13.94 4.46
C LEU A 117 9.25 -15.28 5.13
N GLU A 118 8.17 -15.36 5.92
CA GLU A 118 7.76 -16.60 6.60
C GLU A 118 7.55 -17.76 5.61
N GLN A 119 7.01 -17.45 4.43
CA GLN A 119 6.60 -18.42 3.43
C GLN A 119 7.67 -18.73 2.39
N LEU A 120 8.81 -18.04 2.42
CA LEU A 120 9.88 -18.15 1.43
C LEU A 120 10.41 -19.59 1.26
N PRO A 121 10.63 -20.39 2.34
CA PRO A 121 11.07 -21.77 2.18
C PRO A 121 10.06 -22.66 1.45
N ALA A 122 8.77 -22.51 1.76
CA ALA A 122 7.69 -23.24 1.11
C ALA A 122 7.55 -22.82 -0.36
N LEU A 123 7.71 -21.53 -0.67
CA LEU A 123 7.69 -21.01 -2.04
C LEU A 123 8.84 -21.56 -2.88
N LYS A 124 10.06 -21.62 -2.34
CA LYS A 124 11.22 -22.23 -3.02
C LYS A 124 10.89 -23.65 -3.47
N LEU A 125 10.42 -24.51 -2.55
CA LEU A 125 10.07 -25.90 -2.89
C LEU A 125 8.88 -26.01 -3.85
N TYR A 126 7.83 -25.22 -3.63
CA TYR A 126 6.64 -25.22 -4.49
C TYR A 126 6.99 -24.88 -5.95
N PHE A 127 7.78 -23.83 -6.16
CA PHE A 127 8.18 -23.43 -7.50
C PHE A 127 9.24 -24.35 -8.11
N GLN A 128 10.12 -24.98 -7.31
CA GLN A 128 10.98 -26.07 -7.80
C GLN A 128 10.14 -27.22 -8.37
N ASN A 129 9.14 -27.69 -7.63
CA ASN A 129 8.25 -28.74 -8.10
C ASN A 129 7.46 -28.30 -9.35
N THR A 130 6.92 -27.07 -9.34
CA THR A 130 6.14 -26.53 -10.46
C THR A 130 6.97 -26.43 -11.75
N VAL A 131 8.25 -26.05 -11.65
CA VAL A 131 9.17 -26.01 -12.80
C VAL A 131 9.40 -27.42 -13.36
N LEU A 132 9.60 -28.41 -12.48
CA LEU A 132 9.84 -29.80 -12.87
C LEU A 132 8.59 -30.45 -13.50
N SER A 133 7.41 -30.18 -12.95
CA SER A 133 6.14 -30.81 -13.38
C SER A 133 5.50 -30.11 -14.59
N ASP A 134 5.35 -28.78 -14.55
CA ASP A 134 4.52 -28.04 -15.50
C ASP A 134 5.33 -27.25 -16.56
N ARG A 135 6.66 -27.18 -16.42
CA ARG A 135 7.59 -26.47 -17.34
C ARG A 135 7.15 -25.04 -17.71
N LEU A 136 6.55 -24.33 -16.77
CA LEU A 136 6.10 -22.95 -16.99
C LEU A 136 7.24 -21.95 -16.85
N LEU A 137 7.54 -21.18 -17.90
CA LEU A 137 8.56 -20.11 -17.87
C LEU A 137 8.32 -19.08 -16.75
N ALA A 138 7.06 -18.79 -16.44
CA ALA A 138 6.71 -17.89 -15.34
C ALA A 138 7.06 -18.47 -13.96
N ALA A 139 6.94 -19.80 -13.79
CA ALA A 139 7.33 -20.48 -12.55
C ALA A 139 8.85 -20.46 -12.39
N GLN A 140 9.59 -20.64 -13.49
CA GLN A 140 11.05 -20.52 -13.49
C GLN A 140 11.50 -19.12 -13.05
N SER A 141 10.93 -18.06 -13.63
CA SER A 141 11.29 -16.69 -13.24
C SER A 141 11.01 -16.37 -11.78
N ILE A 142 9.94 -16.93 -11.20
CA ILE A 142 9.66 -16.78 -9.77
C ILE A 142 10.66 -17.59 -8.93
N LEU A 143 10.96 -18.82 -9.36
CA LEU A 143 11.93 -19.67 -8.68
C LEU A 143 13.31 -19.02 -8.64
N ASP A 144 13.79 -18.51 -9.77
CA ASP A 144 15.10 -17.86 -9.88
C ASP A 144 15.21 -16.71 -8.87
N LYS A 145 14.17 -15.88 -8.77
CA LYS A 145 14.10 -14.81 -7.77
C LYS A 145 14.08 -15.35 -6.35
N CYS A 146 13.28 -16.38 -6.07
CA CYS A 146 13.24 -16.98 -4.74
C CYS A 146 14.58 -17.58 -4.31
N LEU A 147 15.36 -18.12 -5.25
CA LEU A 147 16.68 -18.70 -4.99
C LEU A 147 17.82 -17.67 -4.98
N GLU A 148 17.59 -16.48 -5.54
CA GLU A 148 18.58 -15.40 -5.54
C GLU A 148 18.94 -15.01 -4.08
N PRO A 149 20.22 -15.06 -3.68
CA PRO A 149 20.63 -14.75 -2.30
C PRO A 149 20.25 -13.33 -1.85
N THR A 150 20.15 -12.41 -2.81
CA THR A 150 19.79 -11.00 -2.58
C THR A 150 18.31 -10.83 -2.25
N THR A 151 17.44 -11.77 -2.63
CA THR A 151 15.99 -11.64 -2.41
C THR A 151 15.64 -11.69 -0.93
N GLU A 152 16.20 -12.62 -0.18
CA GLU A 152 15.94 -12.73 1.25
C GLU A 152 16.49 -11.51 2.00
N LEU A 153 17.71 -11.07 1.66
CA LEU A 153 18.32 -9.85 2.19
C LEU A 153 17.46 -8.60 1.89
N TYR A 154 16.93 -8.50 0.68
CA TYR A 154 16.07 -7.40 0.27
C TYR A 154 14.74 -7.39 1.04
N LEU A 155 14.11 -8.55 1.20
CA LEU A 155 12.88 -8.69 1.96
C LEU A 155 13.09 -8.34 3.44
N GLU A 156 14.20 -8.77 4.04
CA GLU A 156 14.55 -8.42 5.42
C GLU A 156 14.86 -6.93 5.59
N PHE A 157 15.58 -6.32 4.64
CA PHE A 157 15.79 -4.87 4.63
C PHE A 157 14.46 -4.11 4.61
N LEU A 158 13.52 -4.51 3.76
CA LEU A 158 12.20 -3.88 3.71
C LEU A 158 11.39 -4.13 5.00
N ASN A 159 11.46 -5.33 5.57
CA ASN A 159 10.80 -5.67 6.83
C ASN A 159 11.33 -4.82 8.00
N PHE A 160 12.62 -4.49 7.98
CA PHE A 160 13.24 -3.55 8.92
C PHE A 160 12.80 -2.09 8.68
N MET A 161 12.75 -1.63 7.42
CA MET A 161 12.45 -0.23 7.10
C MET A 161 10.97 0.14 7.21
N LEU A 162 10.05 -0.73 6.79
CA LEU A 162 8.62 -0.41 6.74
C LEU A 162 7.96 -0.02 8.07
N PRO A 163 8.35 -0.58 9.25
CA PRO A 163 7.85 -0.11 10.54
C PRO A 163 8.04 1.40 10.75
N TYR A 164 9.20 1.96 10.39
CA TYR A 164 9.45 3.40 10.50
C TYR A 164 8.51 4.22 9.62
N PHE A 165 8.25 3.76 8.39
CA PHE A 165 7.25 4.37 7.53
C PHE A 165 5.85 4.25 8.11
N ASN A 166 5.54 3.13 8.77
CA ASN A 166 4.26 2.91 9.40
C ASN A 166 4.02 3.88 10.56
N ASP A 167 5.01 4.05 11.42
CA ASP A 167 4.92 4.92 12.59
C ASP A 167 4.89 6.39 12.19
N LEU A 168 5.75 6.80 11.27
CA LEU A 168 5.73 8.17 10.72
C LEU A 168 4.36 8.52 10.14
N ASN A 169 3.72 7.60 9.43
CA ASN A 169 2.40 7.87 8.88
C ASN A 169 1.31 7.96 9.95
N LYS A 170 1.37 7.14 11.01
CA LYS A 170 0.45 7.27 12.15
C LYS A 170 0.61 8.63 12.82
N ASP A 171 1.84 9.10 12.96
CA ASP A 171 2.14 10.41 13.53
C ASP A 171 1.61 11.55 12.63
N MET A 172 1.81 11.45 11.32
CA MET A 172 1.34 12.44 10.36
C MET A 172 -0.18 12.43 10.14
N GLN A 173 -0.87 11.33 10.47
CA GLN A 173 -2.33 11.23 10.49
C GLN A 173 -2.93 11.57 11.85
N PHE A 174 -2.10 11.91 12.83
CA PHE A 174 -2.60 12.22 14.17
C PHE A 174 -3.40 13.52 14.15
N GLU A 175 -4.55 13.48 14.81
CA GLU A 175 -5.51 14.59 14.79
C GLU A 175 -5.11 15.79 15.66
N SER A 176 -4.24 15.57 16.65
CA SER A 176 -3.71 16.63 17.49
C SER A 176 -2.30 17.02 17.04
N PRO A 177 -1.89 18.29 17.25
CA PRO A 177 -0.50 18.69 17.04
C PRO A 177 0.45 17.77 17.82
N LYS A 178 1.52 17.32 17.15
CA LYS A 178 2.66 16.61 17.75
C LYS A 178 3.82 17.60 17.95
N LEU A 179 3.55 18.68 18.67
CA LEU A 179 4.57 19.63 19.09
C LEU A 179 5.08 19.18 20.46
N TYR A 180 6.37 18.87 20.56
CA TYR A 180 7.07 18.58 21.81
C TYR A 180 7.58 19.88 22.42
#